data_AF-A0A7L1NZJ9-F1
#
_entry.id   AF-A0A7L1NZJ9-F1
#
_cell.length_a   1.000
_cell.length_b   1.000
_cell.length_c   1.000
_cell.angle_alpha   90.00
_cell.angle_beta   90.00
_cell.angle_gamma   90.00
#
_symmetry.space_group_name_H-M   'P 1'
#
loop_
_entity.id
_entity.type
_entity.pdbx_description
1 polymer ?
#
loop_
_entity_poly.entity_id
_entity_poly.type
_entity_poly.pdbx_seq_one_letter_code
_entity_poly.pdbx_strand_id
1 'polypeptide(L)'
;RSVLRGMFDEVVEVDALDSADSVRLMLMRRPELGVTFTKLRCWTLTHYSKCVFMDADTLVLCNVDELFDREEFSAAPDSGWPDCFNSGVFVFRPSLKTYNLLLRFAAEHGSFDGGDQGLLNSFFSNWATADIGKHLPFLYNLSSNAVYSYVPAFNHFGRDAKVVHFLGATKPWNYKYNLQTKRVTQDDTTSCHQLSFLALWWNIYSASILPLLENLQKMEQSDSEECKHTFNGVEITLKKVSPYVANSQQPPALLERTQETHPTTCSPEELSLKAQPLCEAEQSGSNAHVSEPDRPSEELVCHHVCQETPELSEAARSFSELSIHFKTEEPSPEDERRKWEEGRMDYMGKDAFEHIKKKLDAFL
;
A
#
# COMPACT_ATOMS: atom_id res chain seq x y z
N ARG A 1 -21.62 4.70 -4.72
CA ARG A 1 -21.97 4.15 -3.38
C ARG A 1 -22.81 2.89 -3.47
N SER A 2 -23.88 2.87 -4.27
CA SER A 2 -24.73 1.67 -4.43
C SER A 2 -23.96 0.44 -4.94
N VAL A 3 -23.06 0.60 -5.93
CA VAL A 3 -22.16 -0.49 -6.37
C VAL A 3 -21.35 -1.07 -5.22
N LEU A 4 -20.74 -0.21 -4.40
CA LEU A 4 -19.93 -0.66 -3.26
C LEU A 4 -20.77 -1.49 -2.28
N ARG A 5 -22.02 -1.10 -2.02
CA ARG A 5 -22.94 -1.88 -1.15
C ARG A 5 -23.35 -3.23 -1.75
N GLY A 6 -23.20 -3.41 -3.06
CA GLY A 6 -23.40 -4.71 -3.71
C GLY A 6 -22.14 -5.59 -3.72
N MET A 7 -20.98 -5.05 -3.34
CA MET A 7 -19.69 -5.73 -3.40
C MET A 7 -19.07 -6.00 -2.02
N PHE A 8 -19.23 -5.06 -1.09
CA PHE A 8 -18.72 -5.14 0.26
C PHE A 8 -19.87 -5.48 1.21
N ASP A 9 -19.60 -6.34 2.19
CA ASP A 9 -20.56 -6.69 3.24
C ASP A 9 -20.99 -5.45 4.06
N GLU A 10 -20.06 -4.51 4.25
CA GLU A 10 -20.28 -3.28 4.98
C GLU A 10 -19.66 -2.09 4.23
N VAL A 11 -20.42 -1.00 4.13
CA VAL A 11 -19.94 0.28 3.58
C VAL A 11 -20.18 1.37 4.62
N VAL A 12 -19.10 1.75 5.30
CA VAL A 12 -19.11 2.78 6.34
C VAL A 12 -18.87 4.14 5.70
N GLU A 13 -19.84 5.04 5.81
CA GLU A 13 -19.65 6.44 5.42
C GLU A 13 -18.90 7.17 6.54
N VAL A 14 -17.80 7.80 6.17
CA VAL A 14 -16.97 8.57 7.08
C VAL A 14 -16.99 10.00 6.60
N ASP A 15 -17.54 10.90 7.42
CA ASP A 15 -17.52 12.32 7.11
C ASP A 15 -16.09 12.86 7.14
N ALA A 16 -15.76 13.63 6.10
CA ALA A 16 -14.58 14.47 6.07
C ALA A 16 -14.70 15.55 7.15
N LEU A 17 -14.33 15.17 8.38
CA LEU A 17 -14.13 16.03 9.54
C LEU A 17 -15.32 16.91 9.99
N ASP A 18 -16.28 16.33 10.73
CA ASP A 18 -17.25 17.10 11.53
C ASP A 18 -16.59 17.73 12.78
N SER A 19 -16.86 19.02 13.01
CA SER A 19 -16.02 20.01 13.71
C SER A 19 -16.04 20.01 15.26
N ALA A 20 -16.59 18.96 15.91
CA ALA A 20 -16.92 19.03 17.33
C ALA A 20 -15.78 18.69 18.34
N ASP A 21 -14.59 18.28 17.90
CA ASP A 21 -13.51 17.80 18.80
C ASP A 21 -12.27 18.73 18.76
N SER A 22 -11.74 19.09 19.92
CA SER A 22 -10.59 20.00 20.08
C SER A 22 -9.30 19.46 19.45
N VAL A 23 -9.09 18.14 19.48
CA VAL A 23 -7.98 17.48 18.77
C VAL A 23 -8.20 17.61 17.27
N ARG A 24 -9.45 17.45 16.81
CA ARG A 24 -9.84 17.57 15.41
C ARG A 24 -9.72 19.00 14.88
N LEU A 25 -10.00 20.01 15.72
CA LEU A 25 -9.77 21.43 15.45
C LEU A 25 -8.27 21.78 15.33
N MET A 26 -7.43 21.20 16.19
CA MET A 26 -5.97 21.31 16.06
C MET A 26 -5.47 20.69 14.75
N LEU A 27 -6.08 19.59 14.34
CA LEU A 27 -5.78 18.92 13.07
C LEU A 27 -6.32 19.67 11.85
N MET A 28 -7.42 20.44 11.97
CA MET A 28 -7.84 21.36 10.91
C MET A 28 -6.84 22.49 10.66
N ARG A 29 -5.91 22.77 11.58
CA ARG A 29 -4.76 23.66 11.32
C ARG A 29 -3.66 23.00 10.47
N ARG A 30 -3.79 21.70 10.18
CA ARG A 30 -2.89 20.87 9.37
C ARG A 30 -3.66 20.19 8.23
N PRO A 31 -4.15 20.95 7.24
CA PRO A 31 -5.00 20.44 6.17
C PRO A 31 -4.32 19.34 5.34
N GLU A 32 -2.98 19.30 5.30
CA GLU A 32 -2.19 18.26 4.63
C GLU A 32 -2.46 16.85 5.18
N LEU A 33 -2.84 16.74 6.46
CA LEU A 33 -3.12 15.47 7.11
C LEU A 33 -4.57 14.98 6.88
N GLY A 34 -5.40 15.72 6.14
CA GLY A 34 -6.83 15.42 5.99
C GLY A 34 -7.15 14.03 5.43
N VAL A 35 -6.38 13.57 4.42
CA VAL A 35 -6.56 12.23 3.81
C VAL A 35 -6.10 11.12 4.76
N THR A 36 -4.99 11.34 5.47
CA THR A 36 -4.45 10.46 6.51
C THR A 36 -5.48 10.14 7.58
N PHE A 37 -6.27 11.13 8.02
CA PHE A 37 -7.26 10.94 9.09
C PHE A 37 -8.42 10.02 8.73
N THR A 38 -8.85 10.03 7.47
CA THR A 38 -9.93 9.13 7.04
C THR A 38 -9.47 7.67 7.15
N LYS A 39 -8.21 7.38 6.81
CA LYS A 39 -7.63 6.03 6.93
C LYS A 39 -7.57 5.56 8.38
N LEU A 40 -7.19 6.42 9.33
CA LEU A 40 -7.14 6.06 10.77
C LEU A 40 -8.49 5.61 11.34
N ARG A 41 -9.62 5.96 10.70
CA ARG A 41 -10.94 5.50 11.13
C ARG A 41 -11.11 3.99 11.03
N CYS A 42 -10.25 3.27 10.31
CA CYS A 42 -10.26 1.81 10.32
C CYS A 42 -10.11 1.25 11.75
N TRP A 43 -9.39 1.92 12.65
CA TRP A 43 -9.31 1.53 14.07
C TRP A 43 -10.62 1.68 14.86
N THR A 44 -11.63 2.36 14.31
CA THR A 44 -12.94 2.51 14.97
C THR A 44 -13.90 1.34 14.69
N LEU A 45 -13.55 0.43 13.78
CA LEU A 45 -14.35 -0.73 13.38
C LEU A 45 -14.32 -1.87 14.43
N THR A 46 -14.64 -1.54 15.67
CA THR A 46 -14.48 -2.39 16.87
C THR A 46 -15.38 -3.62 16.93
N HIS A 47 -16.29 -3.78 15.97
CA HIS A 47 -17.03 -5.03 15.79
C HIS A 47 -16.18 -6.14 15.14
N TYR A 48 -15.03 -5.80 14.53
CA TYR A 48 -14.03 -6.77 14.10
C TYR A 48 -12.92 -6.92 15.15
N SER A 49 -12.48 -8.15 15.40
CA SER A 49 -11.38 -8.45 16.33
C SER A 49 -9.98 -8.22 15.74
N LYS A 50 -9.85 -8.29 14.41
CA LYS A 50 -8.62 -8.12 13.64
C LYS A 50 -9.00 -7.79 12.21
N CYS A 51 -8.22 -6.93 11.57
CA CYS A 51 -8.46 -6.53 10.18
C CYS A 51 -7.12 -6.49 9.41
N VAL A 52 -7.21 -6.72 8.10
CA VAL A 52 -6.16 -6.38 7.15
C VAL A 52 -6.61 -5.14 6.41
N PHE A 53 -5.90 -4.04 6.59
CA PHE A 53 -6.12 -2.85 5.79
C PHE A 53 -5.42 -3.02 4.44
N MET A 54 -6.07 -2.59 3.35
CA MET A 54 -5.50 -2.55 2.01
C MET A 54 -5.89 -1.23 1.33
N ASP A 55 -4.93 -0.48 0.78
CA ASP A 55 -5.22 0.71 0.00
C ASP A 55 -6.01 0.34 -1.27
N ALA A 56 -6.84 1.27 -1.76
CA ALA A 56 -7.77 1.03 -2.87
C ALA A 56 -7.07 0.82 -4.23
N ASP A 57 -5.78 1.11 -4.31
CA ASP A 57 -4.88 0.87 -5.45
C ASP A 57 -3.98 -0.36 -5.23
N THR A 58 -4.42 -1.30 -4.41
CA THR A 58 -3.87 -2.65 -4.33
C THR A 58 -4.71 -3.64 -5.15
N LEU A 59 -4.09 -4.75 -5.55
CA LEU A 59 -4.74 -5.87 -6.24
C LEU A 59 -4.25 -7.19 -5.66
N VAL A 60 -5.20 -7.96 -5.13
CA VAL A 60 -4.97 -9.33 -4.64
C VAL A 60 -4.87 -10.29 -5.83
N LEU A 61 -3.79 -11.08 -5.89
CA LEU A 61 -3.52 -12.06 -6.95
C LEU A 61 -3.91 -13.49 -6.55
N CYS A 62 -3.91 -13.79 -5.25
CA CYS A 62 -4.27 -15.09 -4.69
C CYS A 62 -4.77 -14.93 -3.25
N ASN A 63 -5.23 -16.01 -2.62
CA ASN A 63 -5.68 -15.98 -1.22
C ASN A 63 -4.59 -15.44 -0.30
N VAL A 64 -4.97 -14.56 0.64
CA VAL A 64 -4.09 -13.94 1.64
C VAL A 64 -4.65 -14.02 3.06
N ASP A 65 -5.63 -14.90 3.32
CA ASP A 65 -6.28 -15.02 4.62
C ASP A 65 -5.32 -15.39 5.76
N GLU A 66 -4.18 -16.01 5.44
CA GLU A 66 -3.10 -16.26 6.40
C GLU A 66 -2.50 -14.97 7.01
N LEU A 67 -2.79 -13.79 6.45
CA LEU A 67 -2.46 -12.52 7.10
C LEU A 67 -3.18 -12.35 8.44
N PHE A 68 -4.35 -12.98 8.65
CA PHE A 68 -5.06 -12.94 9.92
C PHE A 68 -4.36 -13.70 11.06
N ASP A 69 -3.34 -14.52 10.75
CA ASP A 69 -2.49 -15.16 11.76
C ASP A 69 -1.47 -14.18 12.37
N ARG A 70 -1.27 -13.01 11.76
CA ARG A 70 -0.30 -11.98 12.19
C ARG A 70 -0.87 -11.06 13.26
N GLU A 71 0.01 -10.41 14.00
CA GLU A 71 -0.35 -9.52 15.13
C GLU A 71 -0.23 -8.04 14.76
N GLU A 72 -0.84 -7.15 15.54
CA GLU A 72 -0.65 -5.70 15.35
C GLU A 72 0.77 -5.27 15.79
N PHE A 73 1.49 -4.43 15.05
CA PHE A 73 1.25 -3.91 13.71
C PHE A 73 2.14 -4.68 12.73
N SER A 74 1.56 -5.46 11.81
CA SER A 74 2.33 -6.21 10.82
C SER A 74 2.17 -5.60 9.44
N ALA A 75 3.27 -5.30 8.76
CA ALA A 75 3.28 -4.68 7.44
C ALA A 75 4.51 -5.14 6.65
N ALA A 76 4.52 -4.91 5.34
CA ALA A 76 5.67 -5.18 4.49
C ALA A 76 6.64 -3.98 4.47
N PRO A 77 7.94 -4.20 4.25
CA PRO A 77 8.91 -3.12 4.10
C PRO A 77 8.58 -2.21 2.90
N ASP A 78 8.85 -0.92 3.06
CA ASP A 78 8.82 0.04 1.97
C ASP A 78 10.02 -0.16 1.03
N SER A 79 9.79 -0.08 -0.28
CA SER A 79 10.86 -0.28 -1.27
C SER A 79 11.86 0.86 -1.34
N GLY A 80 11.48 2.07 -0.90
CA GLY A 80 12.35 3.24 -0.89
C GLY A 80 13.23 3.30 0.35
N TRP A 81 12.63 3.16 1.55
CA TRP A 81 13.35 3.13 2.82
C TRP A 81 12.95 1.89 3.63
N PRO A 82 13.73 0.79 3.61
CA PRO A 82 13.29 -0.51 4.10
C PRO A 82 13.17 -0.62 5.63
N ASP A 83 13.73 0.32 6.39
CA ASP A 83 13.48 0.43 7.84
C ASP A 83 12.11 1.07 8.14
N CYS A 84 11.43 1.60 7.13
CA CYS A 84 10.02 1.95 7.20
C CYS A 84 9.19 0.82 6.60
N PHE A 85 8.02 0.58 7.16
CA PHE A 85 7.01 -0.22 6.49
C PHE A 85 6.21 0.61 5.50
N ASN A 86 5.68 -0.05 4.47
CA ASN A 86 4.69 0.52 3.58
C ASN A 86 3.29 0.39 4.20
N SER A 87 2.55 1.50 4.32
CA SER A 87 1.21 1.49 4.96
C SER A 87 0.08 1.09 4.01
N GLY A 88 0.39 0.63 2.80
CA GLY A 88 -0.61 0.18 1.82
C GLY A 88 -1.27 -1.14 2.15
N VAL A 89 -0.57 -2.02 2.87
CA VAL A 89 -1.13 -3.28 3.39
C VAL A 89 -0.58 -3.51 4.79
N PHE A 90 -1.48 -3.63 5.78
CA PHE A 90 -1.08 -3.93 7.15
C PHE A 90 -2.17 -4.65 7.95
N VAL A 91 -1.74 -5.43 8.94
CA VAL A 91 -2.58 -6.13 9.90
C VAL A 91 -2.65 -5.33 11.20
N PHE A 92 -3.86 -5.09 11.68
CA PHE A 92 -4.13 -4.29 12.87
C PHE A 92 -5.32 -4.81 13.68
N ARG A 93 -5.49 -4.28 14.89
CA ARG A 93 -6.64 -4.56 15.75
C ARG A 93 -7.47 -3.28 15.95
N PRO A 94 -8.72 -3.24 15.45
CA PRO A 94 -9.61 -2.13 15.74
C PRO A 94 -9.74 -1.88 17.25
N SER A 95 -9.52 -0.64 17.65
CA SER A 95 -9.45 -0.21 19.05
C SER A 95 -9.64 1.30 19.13
N LEU A 96 -10.71 1.74 19.81
CA LEU A 96 -10.93 3.17 20.08
C LEU A 96 -9.77 3.78 20.90
N LYS A 97 -9.10 2.98 21.74
CA LYS A 97 -7.92 3.43 22.47
C LYS A 97 -6.77 3.74 21.52
N THR A 98 -6.44 2.81 20.62
CA THR A 98 -5.36 2.98 19.63
C THR A 98 -5.69 4.14 18.69
N TYR A 99 -6.94 4.23 18.23
CA TYR A 99 -7.42 5.35 17.42
C TYR A 99 -7.19 6.71 18.09
N ASN A 100 -7.62 6.89 19.34
CA ASN A 100 -7.45 8.15 20.07
C ASN A 100 -5.97 8.48 20.33
N LEU A 101 -5.13 7.47 20.57
CA LEU A 101 -3.68 7.66 20.70
C LEU A 101 -3.06 8.12 19.39
N LEU A 102 -3.44 7.52 18.26
CA LEU A 102 -2.99 7.94 16.92
C LEU A 102 -3.40 9.39 16.63
N LEU A 103 -4.64 9.80 16.95
CA LEU A 103 -5.08 11.18 16.76
C LEU A 103 -4.29 12.18 17.60
N ARG A 104 -4.06 11.88 18.88
CA ARG A 104 -3.23 12.74 19.77
C ARG A 104 -1.80 12.82 19.26
N PHE A 105 -1.22 11.68 18.90
CA PHE A 105 0.13 11.62 18.35
C PHE A 105 0.25 12.47 17.07
N ALA A 106 -0.73 12.37 16.17
CA ALA A 106 -0.77 13.17 14.94
C ALA A 106 -0.90 14.68 15.22
N ALA A 107 -1.69 15.08 16.22
CA ALA A 107 -1.83 16.48 16.59
C ALA A 107 -0.53 17.06 17.18
N GLU A 108 0.19 16.28 17.97
CA GLU A 108 1.44 16.67 18.63
C GLU A 108 2.64 16.64 17.68
N HIS A 109 2.80 15.57 16.90
CA HIS A 109 4.01 15.27 16.13
C HIS A 109 3.83 15.46 14.61
N GLY A 110 2.60 15.42 14.11
CA GLY A 110 2.32 15.39 12.68
C GLY A 110 2.77 14.09 12.01
N SER A 111 3.01 14.16 10.70
CA SER A 111 3.64 13.08 9.93
C SER A 111 4.88 13.61 9.22
N PHE A 112 5.97 12.85 9.22
CA PHE A 112 7.22 13.29 8.57
C PHE A 112 7.14 13.33 7.04
N ASP A 113 6.24 12.55 6.43
CA ASP A 113 6.00 12.53 4.98
C ASP A 113 4.71 13.29 4.58
N GLY A 114 4.00 13.86 5.57
CA GLY A 114 2.69 14.49 5.39
C GLY A 114 1.52 13.52 5.16
N GLY A 115 1.77 12.21 5.04
CA GLY A 115 0.79 11.16 4.80
C GLY A 115 0.56 10.25 6.02
N ASP A 116 -0.17 9.15 5.81
CA ASP A 116 -0.42 8.15 6.85
C ASP A 116 0.80 7.26 7.12
N GLN A 117 1.61 6.99 6.09
CA GLN A 117 2.79 6.14 6.22
C GLN A 117 3.77 6.72 7.25
N GLY A 118 4.10 8.00 7.16
CA GLY A 118 5.02 8.62 8.11
C GLY A 118 4.47 8.70 9.54
N LEU A 119 3.17 8.96 9.68
CA LEU A 119 2.50 8.98 10.99
C LEU A 119 2.54 7.59 11.62
N LEU A 120 2.14 6.56 10.87
CA LEU A 120 2.07 5.19 11.36
C LEU A 120 3.47 4.66 11.67
N ASN A 121 4.48 4.92 10.83
CA ASN A 121 5.87 4.53 11.11
C ASN A 121 6.40 5.20 12.37
N SER A 122 6.05 6.46 12.61
CA SER A 122 6.44 7.17 13.85
C SER A 122 5.76 6.59 15.09
N PHE A 123 4.48 6.22 14.97
CA PHE A 123 3.70 5.65 16.08
C PHE A 123 4.11 4.21 16.40
N PHE A 124 4.29 3.37 15.38
CA PHE A 124 4.74 1.98 15.47
C PHE A 124 6.25 1.86 15.21
N SER A 125 7.03 2.74 15.82
CA SER A 125 8.46 2.97 15.52
C SER A 125 9.40 1.80 15.83
N ASN A 126 8.94 0.80 16.58
CA ASN A 126 9.73 -0.39 16.86
C ASN A 126 9.57 -1.49 15.79
N TRP A 127 8.76 -1.28 14.74
CA TRP A 127 8.50 -2.29 13.70
C TRP A 127 9.79 -2.85 13.08
N ALA A 128 10.75 -1.99 12.75
CA ALA A 128 11.98 -2.40 12.07
C ALA A 128 12.91 -3.29 12.90
N THR A 129 12.84 -3.20 14.23
CA THR A 129 13.86 -3.76 15.13
C THR A 129 13.35 -4.75 16.17
N ALA A 130 12.04 -4.80 16.44
CA ALA A 130 11.51 -5.56 17.57
C ALA A 130 11.20 -7.03 17.25
N ASP A 131 10.38 -7.28 16.21
CA ASP A 131 9.78 -8.60 15.99
C ASP A 131 9.66 -8.91 14.49
N ILE A 132 10.45 -9.88 14.02
CA ILE A 132 10.42 -10.36 12.64
C ILE A 132 9.06 -10.95 12.25
N GLY A 133 8.28 -11.43 13.22
CA GLY A 133 6.91 -11.91 13.01
C GLY A 133 5.97 -10.82 12.46
N LYS A 134 6.33 -9.54 12.63
CA LYS A 134 5.58 -8.37 12.13
C LYS A 134 6.04 -7.87 10.77
N HIS A 135 7.12 -8.44 10.23
CA HIS A 135 7.57 -8.17 8.88
C HIS A 135 6.82 -9.09 7.92
N LEU A 136 5.81 -8.55 7.26
CA LEU A 136 5.17 -9.27 6.17
C LEU A 136 6.18 -9.42 5.03
N PRO A 137 6.26 -10.59 4.37
CA PRO A 137 7.06 -10.73 3.17
C PRO A 137 6.65 -9.68 2.13
N PHE A 138 7.64 -9.13 1.41
CA PHE A 138 7.43 -8.06 0.42
C PHE A 138 6.36 -8.41 -0.63
N LEU A 139 6.17 -9.70 -0.93
CA LEU A 139 5.18 -10.22 -1.87
C LEU A 139 3.72 -9.99 -1.44
N TYR A 140 3.44 -9.66 -0.18
CA TYR A 140 2.11 -9.25 0.30
C TYR A 140 1.82 -7.75 0.13
N ASN A 141 2.78 -6.98 -0.40
CA ASN A 141 2.60 -5.56 -0.74
C ASN A 141 3.62 -5.16 -1.82
N LEU A 142 3.65 -5.91 -2.93
CA LEU A 142 4.66 -5.72 -3.97
C LEU A 142 4.41 -4.40 -4.72
N SER A 143 5.32 -3.44 -4.57
CA SER A 143 5.30 -2.20 -5.35
C SER A 143 5.45 -2.50 -6.85
N SER A 144 4.43 -2.13 -7.62
CA SER A 144 4.35 -2.43 -9.06
C SER A 144 5.10 -1.44 -9.95
N ASN A 145 5.54 -0.31 -9.38
CA ASN A 145 6.09 0.81 -10.14
C ASN A 145 7.63 0.77 -10.18
N ALA A 146 8.22 1.57 -11.06
CA ALA A 146 9.66 1.68 -11.32
C ALA A 146 10.56 1.96 -10.09
N VAL A 147 9.96 2.23 -8.92
CA VAL A 147 10.69 2.32 -7.63
C VAL A 147 11.27 0.95 -7.24
N TYR A 148 10.59 -0.15 -7.57
CA TYR A 148 11.21 -1.47 -7.50
C TYR A 148 12.04 -1.70 -8.77
N SER A 149 13.22 -1.08 -8.80
CA SER A 149 14.16 -1.09 -9.92
C SER A 149 14.91 -2.43 -10.07
N TYR A 150 14.73 -3.37 -9.14
CA TYR A 150 15.52 -4.59 -9.10
C TYR A 150 14.92 -5.74 -9.93
N VAL A 151 14.97 -5.56 -11.26
CA VAL A 151 14.44 -6.50 -12.26
C VAL A 151 14.91 -7.96 -12.05
N PRO A 152 16.19 -8.27 -11.73
CA PRO A 152 16.61 -9.64 -11.44
C PRO A 152 15.84 -10.30 -10.30
N ALA A 153 15.60 -9.57 -9.21
CA ALA A 153 14.82 -10.09 -8.09
C ALA A 153 13.34 -10.24 -8.47
N PHE A 154 12.79 -9.31 -9.26
CA PHE A 154 11.44 -9.49 -9.80
C PHE A 154 11.33 -10.76 -10.67
N ASN A 155 12.27 -10.99 -11.58
CA ASN A 155 12.23 -12.17 -12.44
C ASN A 155 12.35 -13.48 -11.65
N HIS A 156 13.03 -13.46 -10.50
CA HIS A 156 13.19 -14.64 -9.66
C HIS A 156 11.99 -14.86 -8.72
N PHE A 157 11.52 -13.82 -8.02
CA PHE A 157 10.51 -13.92 -6.95
C PHE A 157 9.12 -13.38 -7.35
N GLY A 158 9.01 -12.55 -8.38
CA GLY A 158 7.80 -11.81 -8.72
C GLY A 158 6.62 -12.69 -9.15
N ARG A 159 6.88 -13.93 -9.60
CA ARG A 159 5.83 -14.93 -9.86
C ARG A 159 5.07 -15.37 -8.61
N ASP A 160 5.68 -15.23 -7.44
CA ASP A 160 5.10 -15.62 -6.15
C ASP A 160 4.38 -14.43 -5.46
N ALA A 161 4.23 -13.30 -6.17
CA ALA A 161 3.51 -12.14 -5.68
C ALA A 161 2.07 -12.49 -5.30
N LYS A 162 1.63 -11.99 -4.13
CA LYS A 162 0.28 -12.21 -3.60
C LYS A 162 -0.59 -10.98 -3.67
N VAL A 163 0.01 -9.81 -3.45
CA VAL A 163 -0.65 -8.52 -3.60
C VAL A 163 0.27 -7.58 -4.35
N VAL A 164 -0.29 -6.86 -5.31
CA VAL A 164 0.38 -5.82 -6.08
C VAL A 164 -0.14 -4.47 -5.64
N HIS A 165 0.74 -3.51 -5.43
CA HIS A 165 0.41 -2.14 -5.03
C HIS A 165 0.85 -1.17 -6.13
N PHE A 166 -0.13 -0.49 -6.74
CA PHE A 166 0.08 0.46 -7.82
C PHE A 166 0.51 1.85 -7.31
N LEU A 167 1.68 1.89 -6.68
CA LEU A 167 2.30 3.12 -6.17
C LEU A 167 2.62 4.12 -7.30
N GLY A 168 2.69 5.40 -6.93
CA GLY A 168 2.97 6.52 -7.84
C GLY A 168 1.73 7.29 -8.27
N ALA A 169 1.96 8.35 -9.06
CA ALA A 169 0.91 9.32 -9.42
C ALA A 169 -0.13 8.74 -10.40
N THR A 170 0.29 7.86 -11.31
CA THR A 170 -0.59 7.26 -12.31
C THR A 170 -1.18 5.97 -11.79
N LYS A 171 -2.45 6.01 -11.41
CA LYS A 171 -3.21 4.85 -10.91
C LYS A 171 -3.78 4.01 -12.05
N PRO A 172 -4.16 2.74 -11.82
CA PRO A 172 -4.65 1.85 -12.88
C PRO A 172 -5.80 2.45 -13.70
N TRP A 173 -6.73 3.14 -13.04
CA TRP A 173 -7.88 3.81 -13.67
C TRP A 173 -7.53 5.06 -14.49
N ASN A 174 -6.31 5.59 -14.38
CA ASN A 174 -5.85 6.70 -15.21
C ASN A 174 -5.33 6.23 -16.58
N TYR A 175 -5.06 4.93 -16.75
CA TYR A 175 -4.59 4.39 -18.02
C TYR A 175 -5.75 4.21 -19.01
N LYS A 176 -5.45 4.38 -20.31
CA LYS A 176 -6.40 4.06 -21.37
C LYS A 176 -6.37 2.56 -21.64
N TYR A 177 -7.53 1.91 -21.63
CA TYR A 177 -7.68 0.48 -21.91
C TYR A 177 -8.58 0.24 -23.12
N ASN A 178 -8.11 -0.58 -24.05
CA ASN A 178 -8.88 -0.99 -25.21
C ASN A 178 -9.62 -2.30 -24.90
N LEU A 179 -10.95 -2.21 -24.77
CA LEU A 179 -11.82 -3.35 -24.45
C LEU A 179 -11.77 -4.46 -25.50
N GLN A 180 -11.51 -4.14 -26.77
CA GLN A 180 -11.52 -5.10 -27.86
C GLN A 180 -10.22 -5.89 -27.95
N THR A 181 -9.07 -5.21 -27.77
CA THR A 181 -7.76 -5.86 -27.79
C THR A 181 -7.31 -6.36 -26.41
N LYS A 182 -8.05 -6.00 -25.34
CA LYS A 182 -7.71 -6.24 -23.93
C LYS A 182 -6.32 -5.74 -23.54
N ARG A 183 -5.91 -4.61 -24.12
CA ARG A 183 -4.58 -4.02 -23.90
C ARG A 183 -4.68 -2.63 -23.30
N VAL A 184 -3.80 -2.39 -22.34
CA VAL A 184 -3.52 -1.06 -21.82
C VAL A 184 -2.65 -0.33 -22.83
N THR A 185 -2.94 0.95 -23.05
CA THR A 185 -2.15 1.80 -23.95
C THR A 185 -0.81 2.07 -23.27
N GLN A 186 0.28 1.70 -23.93
CA GLN A 186 1.62 1.82 -23.39
C GLN A 186 2.10 3.27 -23.52
N ASP A 187 2.59 3.83 -22.41
CA ASP A 187 3.51 4.97 -22.42
C ASP A 187 4.94 4.41 -22.39
N ASP A 188 5.90 5.13 -22.99
CA ASP A 188 7.31 4.70 -23.12
C ASP A 188 7.98 4.44 -21.76
N THR A 189 7.39 4.96 -20.67
CA THR A 189 7.89 4.86 -19.30
C THR A 189 7.42 3.61 -18.54
N THR A 190 6.41 2.87 -19.03
CA THR A 190 5.79 1.78 -18.26
C THR A 190 6.49 0.44 -18.51
N SER A 191 6.96 -0.20 -17.44
CA SER A 191 7.66 -1.49 -17.53
C SER A 191 6.73 -2.63 -17.99
N CYS A 192 7.31 -3.65 -18.66
CA CYS A 192 6.55 -4.82 -19.14
C CYS A 192 5.82 -5.57 -18.01
N HIS A 193 6.45 -5.68 -16.83
CA HIS A 193 5.84 -6.34 -15.67
C HIS A 193 4.64 -5.55 -15.14
N GLN A 194 4.76 -4.23 -15.05
CA GLN A 194 3.67 -3.35 -14.65
C GLN A 194 2.50 -3.43 -15.64
N LEU A 195 2.76 -3.54 -16.95
CA LEU A 195 1.70 -3.72 -17.96
C LEU A 195 0.89 -5.01 -17.73
N SER A 196 1.53 -6.09 -17.28
CA SER A 196 0.84 -7.36 -17.01
C SER A 196 -0.14 -7.23 -15.84
N PHE A 197 0.27 -6.57 -14.76
CA PHE A 197 -0.61 -6.30 -13.62
C PHE A 197 -1.72 -5.30 -13.96
N LEU A 198 -1.41 -4.24 -14.72
CA LEU A 198 -2.40 -3.28 -15.19
C LEU A 198 -3.45 -3.96 -16.09
N ALA A 199 -3.02 -4.85 -16.99
CA ALA A 199 -3.94 -5.61 -17.83
C ALA A 199 -4.86 -6.49 -17.00
N LEU A 200 -4.35 -7.17 -15.96
CA LEU A 200 -5.17 -7.95 -15.03
C LEU A 200 -6.19 -7.07 -14.30
N TRP A 201 -5.77 -5.92 -13.76
CA TRP A 201 -6.66 -4.98 -13.09
C TRP A 201 -7.81 -4.54 -14.02
N TRP A 202 -7.49 -4.15 -15.25
CA TRP A 202 -8.49 -3.75 -16.25
C TRP A 202 -9.39 -4.90 -16.71
N ASN A 203 -8.86 -6.11 -16.81
CA ASN A 203 -9.66 -7.30 -17.11
C ASN A 203 -10.72 -7.53 -16.02
N ILE A 204 -10.34 -7.43 -14.74
CA ILE A 204 -11.27 -7.59 -13.61
C ILE A 204 -12.31 -6.45 -13.61
N TYR A 205 -11.85 -5.20 -13.74
CA TYR A 205 -12.72 -4.03 -13.77
C TYR A 205 -13.75 -4.11 -14.90
N SER A 206 -13.30 -4.38 -16.13
CA SER A 206 -14.19 -4.47 -17.30
C SER A 206 -15.14 -5.66 -17.25
N ALA A 207 -14.71 -6.81 -16.74
CA ALA A 207 -15.54 -8.01 -16.68
C ALA A 207 -16.55 -7.98 -15.52
N SER A 208 -16.19 -7.40 -14.37
CA SER A 208 -16.96 -7.56 -13.13
C SER A 208 -17.57 -6.26 -12.61
N ILE A 209 -16.91 -5.12 -12.83
CA ILE A 209 -17.33 -3.83 -12.23
C ILE A 209 -18.11 -2.98 -13.22
N LEU A 210 -17.63 -2.90 -14.47
CA LEU A 210 -18.26 -2.09 -15.51
C LEU A 210 -19.72 -2.51 -15.77
N PRO A 211 -20.08 -3.81 -15.85
CA PRO A 211 -21.48 -4.21 -16.03
C PRO A 211 -22.38 -3.80 -14.85
N LEU A 212 -21.87 -3.81 -13.62
CA LEU A 212 -22.62 -3.37 -12.44
C LEU A 212 -22.90 -1.86 -12.49
N LEU A 213 -21.93 -1.06 -12.93
CA LEU A 213 -22.08 0.38 -13.12
C LEU A 213 -23.11 0.70 -14.22
N GLU A 214 -23.03 0.02 -15.36
CA GLU A 214 -23.97 0.22 -16.48
C GLU A 214 -25.41 -0.17 -16.10
N ASN A 215 -25.59 -1.25 -15.35
CA ASN A 215 -26.91 -1.69 -14.91
C ASN A 215 -27.57 -0.68 -13.96
N LEU A 216 -26.79 -0.06 -13.06
CA LEU A 216 -27.30 1.01 -12.18
C LEU A 216 -27.69 2.26 -12.97
N GLN A 217 -26.89 2.67 -13.95
CA GLN A 217 -27.22 3.82 -14.79
C GLN A 217 -28.53 3.60 -15.57
N LYS A 218 -28.76 2.39 -16.10
CA LYS A 218 -30.01 2.03 -16.78
C LYS A 218 -31.21 2.04 -15.82
N MET A 219 -31.04 1.55 -14.60
CA MET A 219 -32.10 1.53 -13.59
C MET A 219 -32.49 2.94 -13.16
N GLU A 220 -31.51 3.81 -12.91
CA GLU A 220 -31.74 5.23 -12.57
C GLU A 220 -32.41 6.00 -13.72
N GLN A 221 -32.06 5.70 -14.98
CA GLN A 221 -32.72 6.29 -16.15
C GLN A 221 -34.18 5.79 -16.27
N SER A 222 -34.44 4.51 -16.04
CA SER A 222 -35.81 3.96 -16.10
C SER A 222 -36.73 4.44 -14.99
N ASP A 223 -36.20 4.72 -13.78
CA ASP A 223 -36.98 5.29 -12.67
C ASP A 223 -37.23 6.81 -12.84
N SER A 224 -36.53 7.47 -13.77
CA SER A 224 -36.71 8.89 -14.07
C SER A 224 -37.69 9.17 -15.23
N GLU A 225 -38.12 8.15 -15.98
CA GLU A 225 -39.18 8.29 -16.98
C GLU A 225 -40.56 8.34 -16.28
N GLU A 226 -41.11 9.55 -16.14
CA GLU A 226 -42.50 9.75 -15.71
C GLU A 226 -43.45 8.95 -16.61
N CYS A 227 -44.11 7.93 -16.05
CA CYS A 227 -45.09 7.14 -16.76
C CYS A 227 -46.36 7.98 -16.98
N LYS A 228 -46.47 8.59 -18.17
CA LYS A 228 -47.69 9.30 -18.61
C LYS A 228 -48.71 8.28 -19.09
N HIS A 229 -49.74 8.03 -18.28
CA HIS A 229 -50.90 7.27 -18.70
C HIS A 229 -52.05 8.22 -19.08
N THR A 230 -52.57 8.05 -20.30
CA THR A 230 -53.80 8.69 -20.75
C THR A 230 -54.96 7.73 -20.56
N PHE A 231 -55.96 8.13 -19.78
CA PHE A 231 -57.23 7.41 -19.65
C PHE A 231 -58.37 8.38 -19.95
N ASN A 232 -59.19 8.05 -20.96
CA ASN A 232 -60.34 8.85 -21.41
C ASN A 232 -60.05 10.36 -21.60
N GLY A 233 -58.91 10.71 -22.21
CA GLY A 233 -58.57 12.10 -22.53
C GLY A 233 -58.08 12.95 -21.36
N VAL A 234 -57.83 12.34 -20.19
CA VAL A 234 -57.18 12.99 -19.04
C VAL A 234 -55.77 12.44 -18.89
N GLU A 235 -54.77 13.32 -18.90
CA GLU A 235 -53.36 13.00 -18.66
C GLU A 235 -53.15 12.90 -17.14
N ILE A 236 -52.81 11.70 -16.64
CA ILE A 236 -52.54 11.48 -15.22
C ILE A 236 -51.03 11.31 -15.04
N THR A 237 -50.39 12.28 -14.39
CA THR A 237 -48.99 12.20 -13.99
C THR A 237 -48.88 11.53 -12.63
N LEU A 238 -48.43 10.28 -12.59
CA LEU A 238 -48.13 9.58 -11.34
C LEU A 238 -46.67 9.82 -10.96
N LYS A 239 -46.43 10.74 -10.03
CA LYS A 239 -45.13 10.83 -9.34
C LYS A 239 -45.02 9.67 -8.35
N LYS A 240 -44.12 8.73 -8.62
CA LYS A 240 -43.79 7.65 -7.68
C LYS A 240 -43.00 8.26 -6.52
N VAL A 241 -43.66 8.45 -5.38
CA VAL A 241 -42.99 8.80 -4.12
C VAL A 241 -42.25 7.55 -3.65
N SER A 242 -40.91 7.59 -3.65
CA SER A 242 -40.10 6.56 -3.00
C SER A 242 -40.49 6.46 -1.52
N PRO A 243 -40.66 5.26 -0.94
CA PRO A 243 -40.88 5.13 0.48
C PRO A 243 -39.57 5.45 1.20
N TYR A 244 -39.38 6.73 1.53
CA TYR A 244 -38.43 7.10 2.57
C TYR A 244 -38.92 6.51 3.88
N VAL A 245 -38.10 5.64 4.46
CA VAL A 245 -38.28 5.14 5.82
C VAL A 245 -38.33 6.35 6.75
N ALA A 246 -39.49 6.55 7.37
CA ALA A 246 -39.69 7.56 8.38
C ALA A 246 -38.85 7.20 9.61
N ASN A 247 -37.73 7.91 9.81
CA ASN A 247 -37.17 8.07 11.15
C ASN A 247 -38.12 8.97 11.94
N SER A 248 -38.89 8.36 12.84
CA SER A 248 -39.56 9.10 13.91
C SER A 248 -39.55 8.26 15.17
N GLN A 249 -38.62 8.53 16.07
CA GLN A 249 -38.88 8.55 17.51
C GLN A 249 -38.06 9.66 18.17
N GLN A 250 -38.65 10.85 18.24
CA GLN A 250 -38.50 11.75 19.38
C GLN A 250 -39.89 11.86 20.02
N PRO A 251 -40.04 11.66 21.34
CA PRO A 251 -41.28 12.02 22.02
C PRO A 251 -41.33 13.53 22.31
N PRO A 252 -42.53 14.12 22.40
CA PRO A 252 -42.72 15.55 22.52
C PRO A 252 -42.44 16.05 23.94
N ALA A 253 -41.89 17.26 24.04
CA ALA A 253 -41.89 18.05 25.25
C ALA A 253 -43.29 18.66 25.47
N LEU A 254 -43.80 18.65 26.71
CA LEU A 254 -44.53 19.76 27.32
C LEU A 254 -44.65 19.63 28.86
N LEU A 255 -44.24 20.73 29.52
CA LEU A 255 -44.69 21.36 30.78
C LEU A 255 -44.32 20.78 32.17
N GLU A 256 -43.37 21.51 32.78
CA GLU A 256 -43.09 21.89 34.17
C GLU A 256 -43.95 21.33 35.32
N ARG A 257 -43.25 20.83 36.36
CA ARG A 257 -43.48 21.30 37.74
C ARG A 257 -42.22 21.16 38.60
N THR A 258 -41.83 22.29 39.16
CA THR A 258 -40.77 22.55 40.15
C THR A 258 -40.94 21.70 41.41
N GLN A 259 -39.83 21.18 41.95
CA GLN A 259 -39.57 21.17 43.40
C GLN A 259 -38.09 20.97 43.70
N GLU A 260 -37.55 21.92 44.45
CA GLU A 260 -36.19 22.01 44.96
C GLU A 260 -35.87 20.89 45.96
N THR A 261 -34.61 20.44 45.98
CA THR A 261 -33.86 20.27 47.24
C THR A 261 -32.35 20.22 46.97
N HIS A 262 -31.64 20.99 47.79
CA HIS A 262 -30.21 21.31 47.76
C HIS A 262 -29.34 20.20 48.43
N PRO A 263 -28.00 20.33 48.44
CA PRO A 263 -27.04 19.26 48.12
C PRO A 263 -26.38 18.62 49.35
N THR A 264 -25.59 17.57 49.13
CA THR A 264 -24.54 17.18 50.09
C THR A 264 -23.21 16.92 49.38
N THR A 265 -22.32 17.86 49.68
CA THR A 265 -20.86 17.93 49.64
C THR A 265 -20.12 16.60 49.81
N CYS A 266 -19.08 16.35 49.00
CA CYS A 266 -17.72 16.09 49.49
C CYS A 266 -16.70 16.09 48.32
N SER A 267 -15.55 16.71 48.58
CA SER A 267 -14.31 16.77 47.79
C SER A 267 -13.16 16.72 48.81
N PRO A 268 -11.88 16.62 48.42
CA PRO A 268 -11.20 15.57 47.65
C PRO A 268 -10.09 14.94 48.51
N GLU A 269 -9.56 13.76 48.13
CA GLU A 269 -8.28 13.30 48.69
C GLU A 269 -7.22 13.24 47.58
N GLU A 270 -6.21 14.09 47.76
CA GLU A 270 -4.91 14.07 47.11
C GLU A 270 -4.16 12.79 47.45
N LEU A 271 -3.40 12.22 46.52
CA LEU A 271 -2.15 11.53 46.85
C LEU A 271 -1.13 11.72 45.71
N SER A 272 -0.13 12.52 46.05
CA SER A 272 1.12 12.79 45.32
C SER A 272 2.17 11.74 45.68
N LEU A 273 3.15 11.51 44.77
CA LEU A 273 4.60 11.27 44.96
C LEU A 273 5.13 10.43 43.77
N LYS A 274 5.89 11.02 42.82
CA LYS A 274 7.35 11.26 42.77
C LYS A 274 8.25 10.02 42.61
N ALA A 275 9.24 10.17 41.74
CA ALA A 275 10.13 9.18 41.16
C ALA A 275 11.50 9.03 41.86
N GLN A 276 12.23 7.98 41.43
CA GLN A 276 13.68 7.68 41.49
C GLN A 276 14.19 6.82 42.70
N PRO A 277 15.47 6.32 42.70
CA PRO A 277 16.03 5.15 41.96
C PRO A 277 16.82 4.18 42.91
N LEU A 278 17.40 3.07 42.40
CA LEU A 278 18.66 2.34 42.82
C LEU A 278 18.62 0.87 42.29
N CYS A 279 19.59 0.36 41.50
CA CYS A 279 20.93 -0.22 41.83
C CYS A 279 20.84 -1.56 42.63
N GLU A 280 21.57 -2.66 42.42
CA GLU A 280 22.87 -3.03 41.82
C GLU A 280 22.90 -4.58 41.62
N ALA A 281 23.44 -5.12 40.51
CA ALA A 281 24.74 -5.79 40.34
C ALA A 281 24.90 -7.21 40.94
N GLU A 282 25.24 -8.19 40.10
CA GLU A 282 26.34 -9.14 40.35
C GLU A 282 27.04 -9.53 39.03
N GLN A 283 28.37 -9.58 39.11
CA GLN A 283 29.33 -9.89 38.07
C GLN A 283 29.64 -11.40 38.04
N SER A 284 29.98 -11.94 36.87
CA SER A 284 31.16 -12.81 36.75
C SER A 284 31.56 -12.92 35.28
N GLY A 285 32.81 -12.56 34.98
CA GLY A 285 33.36 -12.58 33.62
C GLY A 285 34.08 -13.89 33.28
N SER A 286 34.43 -14.04 32.00
CA SER A 286 35.76 -14.50 31.55
C SER A 286 35.87 -14.44 30.03
N ASN A 287 37.02 -13.95 29.57
CA ASN A 287 37.54 -13.92 28.21
C ASN A 287 37.43 -15.27 27.47
N ALA A 288 37.26 -15.24 26.14
CA ALA A 288 38.34 -15.48 25.17
C ALA A 288 37.84 -16.08 23.84
N HIS A 289 38.53 -15.63 22.78
CA HIS A 289 38.84 -16.32 21.53
C HIS A 289 37.76 -16.55 20.45
N VAL A 290 37.96 -15.78 19.38
CA VAL A 290 37.57 -16.03 17.99
C VAL A 290 38.23 -17.31 17.47
N SER A 291 37.47 -18.14 16.76
CA SER A 291 37.96 -19.09 15.74
C SER A 291 36.82 -19.45 14.77
N GLU A 292 37.11 -19.46 13.47
CA GLU A 292 36.27 -19.94 12.37
C GLU A 292 35.89 -21.43 12.51
N PRO A 293 34.90 -21.90 11.75
CA PRO A 293 34.94 -23.28 11.29
C PRO A 293 34.89 -23.39 9.76
N ASP A 294 35.88 -24.15 9.28
CA ASP A 294 35.99 -24.77 7.97
C ASP A 294 34.81 -25.70 7.62
N ARG A 295 34.64 -25.86 6.30
CA ARG A 295 33.82 -26.87 5.60
C ARG A 295 34.03 -28.30 6.13
N PRO A 296 33.03 -29.18 5.93
CA PRO A 296 33.29 -30.24 4.94
C PRO A 296 32.15 -30.47 3.96
N SER A 297 32.55 -30.89 2.77
CA SER A 297 31.74 -31.44 1.69
C SER A 297 31.45 -32.92 1.99
N GLU A 298 30.23 -33.39 1.70
CA GLU A 298 30.03 -34.73 1.11
C GLU A 298 28.66 -34.80 0.43
N GLU A 299 28.70 -35.30 -0.79
CA GLU A 299 27.61 -35.45 -1.75
C GLU A 299 26.66 -36.59 -1.35
N LEU A 300 25.36 -36.41 -1.61
CA LEU A 300 24.51 -37.54 -1.98
C LEU A 300 23.60 -37.14 -3.15
N VAL A 301 23.99 -37.62 -4.32
CA VAL A 301 23.23 -37.57 -5.57
C VAL A 301 22.10 -38.61 -5.51
N CYS A 302 20.90 -38.24 -5.95
CA CYS A 302 19.98 -39.21 -6.54
C CYS A 302 19.30 -38.60 -7.78
N HIS A 303 19.55 -39.26 -8.91
CA HIS A 303 19.08 -38.93 -10.24
C HIS A 303 17.58 -39.20 -10.40
N HIS A 304 16.87 -38.31 -11.11
CA HIS A 304 15.82 -38.73 -12.03
C HIS A 304 15.97 -38.01 -13.37
N VAL A 305 16.17 -38.82 -14.41
CA VAL A 305 16.33 -38.46 -15.82
C VAL A 305 14.95 -38.25 -16.45
N CYS A 306 14.79 -37.20 -17.25
CA CYS A 306 13.82 -37.18 -18.34
C CYS A 306 14.55 -36.74 -19.62
N GLN A 307 14.40 -37.54 -20.67
CA GLN A 307 15.14 -37.47 -21.93
C GLN A 307 14.61 -36.34 -22.83
N GLU A 308 15.50 -35.57 -23.44
CA GLU A 308 15.19 -34.67 -24.56
C GLU A 308 15.78 -35.20 -25.88
N THR A 309 15.02 -35.02 -26.94
CA THR A 309 15.24 -35.49 -28.32
C THR A 309 16.33 -34.69 -29.07
N PRO A 310 17.10 -35.31 -29.99
CA PRO A 310 18.29 -34.71 -30.59
C PRO A 310 17.99 -34.09 -31.96
N GLU A 311 17.50 -32.86 -32.02
CA GLU A 311 17.47 -32.07 -33.27
C GLU A 311 17.93 -30.61 -33.13
N LEU A 312 18.36 -30.19 -31.94
CA LEU A 312 18.81 -28.80 -31.70
C LEU A 312 20.33 -28.63 -31.53
N SER A 313 21.12 -29.71 -31.59
CA SER A 313 22.57 -29.66 -31.34
C SER A 313 23.43 -29.34 -32.56
N GLU A 314 22.88 -29.34 -33.78
CA GLU A 314 23.66 -29.04 -35.00
C GLU A 314 23.60 -27.55 -35.40
N ALA A 315 22.50 -26.84 -35.12
CA ALA A 315 22.40 -25.41 -35.39
C ALA A 315 23.25 -24.55 -34.43
N ALA A 316 23.47 -25.02 -33.20
CA ALA A 316 24.30 -24.30 -32.21
C ALA A 316 25.81 -24.40 -32.48
N ARG A 317 26.26 -25.37 -33.29
CA ARG A 317 27.68 -25.56 -33.62
C ARG A 317 28.14 -24.77 -34.85
N SER A 318 27.20 -24.16 -35.59
CA SER A 318 27.49 -23.46 -36.84
C SER A 318 27.43 -21.92 -36.73
N PHE A 319 27.22 -21.36 -35.53
CA PHE A 319 27.26 -19.91 -35.30
C PHE A 319 28.55 -19.41 -34.61
N SER A 320 29.49 -20.30 -34.26
CA SER A 320 30.75 -19.91 -33.60
C SER A 320 31.94 -19.63 -34.53
N GLU A 321 31.77 -19.67 -35.86
CA GLU A 321 32.87 -19.48 -36.83
C GLU A 321 32.61 -18.42 -37.91
N LEU A 322 31.80 -17.39 -37.62
CA LEU A 322 31.75 -16.17 -38.44
C LEU A 322 32.28 -14.97 -37.64
N SER A 323 33.61 -14.88 -37.57
CA SER A 323 34.29 -13.67 -37.10
C SER A 323 34.15 -12.57 -38.16
N ILE A 324 33.07 -11.79 -38.09
CA ILE A 324 33.00 -10.51 -38.80
C ILE A 324 33.85 -9.53 -38.00
N HIS A 325 35.03 -9.20 -38.53
CA HIS A 325 35.90 -8.18 -37.98
C HIS A 325 35.25 -6.81 -38.21
N PHE A 326 34.35 -6.39 -37.31
CA PHE A 326 33.97 -5.00 -37.21
C PHE A 326 35.16 -4.23 -36.66
N LYS A 327 35.74 -3.39 -37.50
CA LYS A 327 36.67 -2.35 -37.06
C LYS A 327 35.84 -1.41 -36.18
N THR A 328 35.93 -1.57 -34.86
CA THR A 328 35.31 -0.66 -33.90
C THR A 328 35.94 0.71 -34.13
N GLU A 329 35.16 1.66 -34.66
CA GLU A 329 35.55 3.07 -34.61
C GLU A 329 35.63 3.46 -33.14
N GLU A 330 36.79 3.94 -32.70
CA GLU A 330 36.90 4.54 -31.37
C GLU A 330 35.94 5.74 -31.31
N PRO A 331 35.05 5.81 -30.30
CA PRO A 331 34.10 6.90 -30.19
C PRO A 331 34.82 8.24 -30.10
N SER A 332 34.28 9.23 -30.80
CA SER A 332 34.78 10.60 -30.76
C SER A 332 34.81 11.12 -29.31
N PRO A 333 35.83 11.90 -28.90
CA PRO A 333 35.86 12.55 -27.59
C PRO A 333 34.61 13.39 -27.29
N GLU A 334 33.95 13.91 -28.32
CA GLU A 334 32.71 14.68 -28.20
C GLU A 334 31.51 13.78 -27.84
N ASP A 335 31.47 12.56 -28.36
CA ASP A 335 30.42 11.57 -28.04
C ASP A 335 30.56 11.06 -26.61
N GLU A 336 31.79 10.86 -26.15
CA GLU A 336 32.06 10.49 -24.75
C GLU A 336 31.65 11.60 -23.79
N ARG A 337 31.99 12.85 -24.12
CA ARG A 337 31.57 14.01 -23.33
C ARG A 337 30.05 14.15 -23.26
N ARG A 338 29.34 13.95 -24.37
CA ARG A 338 27.87 14.00 -24.40
C ARG A 338 27.25 12.92 -23.50
N LYS A 339 27.78 11.69 -23.51
CA LYS A 339 27.34 10.62 -22.61
C LYS A 339 27.53 10.97 -21.14
N TRP A 340 28.62 11.66 -20.80
CA TRP A 340 28.85 12.20 -19.47
C TRP A 340 27.82 13.26 -19.07
N GLU A 341 27.52 14.21 -19.95
CA GLU A 341 26.54 15.27 -19.71
C GLU A 341 25.10 14.74 -19.60
N GLU A 342 24.78 13.63 -20.28
CA GLU A 342 23.48 12.94 -20.23
C GLU A 342 23.35 11.91 -19.09
N GLY A 343 24.39 11.74 -18.26
CA GLY A 343 24.38 10.79 -17.14
C GLY A 343 24.46 9.30 -17.55
N ARG A 344 24.91 9.01 -18.77
CA ARG A 344 25.07 7.66 -19.33
C ARG A 344 26.54 7.22 -19.33
N MET A 345 27.20 7.38 -18.18
CA MET A 345 28.62 7.08 -18.01
C MET A 345 28.86 5.56 -17.91
N ASP A 346 30.02 5.09 -18.36
CA ASP A 346 30.41 3.69 -18.23
C ASP A 346 31.08 3.43 -16.88
N TYR A 347 30.26 3.35 -15.82
CA TYR A 347 30.73 3.22 -14.43
C TYR A 347 31.52 1.94 -14.14
N MET A 348 31.44 0.92 -15.01
CA MET A 348 32.14 -0.37 -14.82
C MET A 348 33.32 -0.55 -15.77
N GLY A 349 33.55 0.38 -16.70
CA GLY A 349 34.65 0.33 -17.67
C GLY A 349 35.47 1.61 -17.69
N LYS A 350 35.37 2.38 -18.78
CA LYS A 350 36.28 3.51 -19.02
C LYS A 350 36.09 4.65 -18.01
N ASP A 351 34.87 4.83 -17.51
CA ASP A 351 34.50 5.88 -16.55
C ASP A 351 34.42 5.35 -15.10
N ALA A 352 35.01 4.18 -14.84
CA ALA A 352 35.09 3.62 -13.50
C ALA A 352 35.87 4.54 -12.55
N PHE A 353 35.46 4.54 -11.27
CA PHE A 353 36.07 5.36 -10.22
C PHE A 353 37.60 5.22 -10.16
N GLU A 354 38.11 4.00 -10.26
CA GLU A 354 39.55 3.71 -10.23
C GLU A 354 40.31 4.40 -11.38
N HIS A 355 39.72 4.49 -12.57
CA HIS A 355 40.33 5.17 -13.71
C HIS A 355 40.30 6.69 -13.57
N ILE A 356 39.21 7.25 -13.04
CA ILE A 356 39.09 8.69 -12.75
C ILE A 356 40.09 9.09 -11.67
N LYS A 357 40.15 8.33 -10.58
CA LYS A 357 41.08 8.54 -9.48
C LYS A 357 42.53 8.48 -9.96
N LYS A 358 42.89 7.46 -10.75
CA LYS A 358 44.22 7.34 -11.35
C LYS A 358 44.59 8.53 -12.25
N LYS A 359 43.64 9.10 -12.98
CA LYS A 359 43.87 10.31 -13.79
C LYS A 359 44.09 11.55 -12.93
N LEU A 360 43.32 11.71 -11.85
CA LEU A 360 43.46 12.83 -10.91
C LEU A 360 44.80 12.74 -10.16
N ASP A 361 45.16 11.55 -9.69
CA ASP A 361 46.44 11.28 -9.01
C ASP A 361 47.66 11.46 -9.93
N ALA A 362 47.47 11.39 -11.25
CA ALA A 362 48.54 11.66 -12.22
C ALA A 362 48.64 13.16 -12.60
N PHE A 363 47.64 13.97 -12.26
CA PHE A 363 47.56 15.40 -12.57
C PHE A 363 47.91 16.29 -11.36
N LEU A 364 47.76 15.76 -10.14
CA LEU A 364 48.16 16.36 -8.87
C LEU A 364 49.55 15.89 -8.46
#